data_AF-A0A7W3NBC5-F1
#
_entry.id   AF-A0A7W3NBC5-F1
#
_cell.length_a   1.000
_cell.length_b   1.000
_cell.length_c   1.000
_cell.angle_alpha   90.00
_cell.angle_beta   90.00
_cell.angle_gamma   90.00
#
_symmetry.space_group_name_H-M   'P 1'
#
loop_
_entity.id
_entity.type
_entity.pdbx_description
1 polymer ?
#
loop_
_entity_poly.entity_id
_entity_poly.type
_entity_poly.pdbx_seq_one_letter_code
_entity_poly.pdbx_strand_id
1 'polypeptide(L)' 'MRSHRYIIKDSLKADEVARDLELQLDINRMSDVRILSVNAQNEILVQMEEENEEAGDVIDVFMKEYKTAEIIE' A
#
# COMPACT_ATOMS: atom_id res chain seq x y z
N MET A 1 -13.74 6.61 3.40
CA MET A 1 -12.30 6.29 3.58
C MET A 1 -12.17 4.79 3.51
N ARG A 2 -11.51 4.30 2.46
CA ARG A 2 -11.28 2.86 2.26
C ARG A 2 -9.97 2.45 2.90
N SER A 3 -9.94 1.25 3.49
CA SER A 3 -8.72 0.67 4.03
C SER A 3 -8.36 -0.59 3.26
N HIS A 4 -7.15 -0.61 2.72
CA HIS A 4 -6.59 -1.77 2.04
C HIS A 4 -5.46 -2.33 2.89
N ARG A 5 -5.54 -3.62 3.19
CA ARG A 5 -4.50 -4.37 3.91
C ARG A 5 -3.80 -5.31 2.95
N TYR A 6 -2.48 -5.20 2.89
CA TYR A 6 -1.62 -6.02 2.05
C TYR A 6 -0.69 -6.85 2.92
N ILE A 7 -0.76 -8.17 2.79
CA ILE A 7 0.20 -9.09 3.41
C ILE A 7 1.39 -9.22 2.46
N ILE A 8 2.57 -8.82 2.91
CA ILE A 8 3.77 -8.76 2.07
C ILE A 8 4.47 -10.13 2.03
N LYS A 9 5.06 -10.47 0.88
CA LYS A 9 5.86 -11.70 0.71
C LYS A 9 6.93 -11.78 1.80
N ASP A 10 7.10 -12.95 2.44
CA ASP A 10 8.11 -13.17 3.49
C ASP A 10 9.56 -12.86 3.07
N SER A 11 9.84 -12.89 1.76
CA SER A 11 11.14 -12.50 1.20
C SER A 11 11.41 -10.99 1.25
N LEU A 12 10.41 -10.18 1.59
CA LEU A 12 10.45 -8.72 1.57
C LEU A 12 9.99 -8.19 2.94
N LYS A 13 10.46 -6.99 3.30
CA LYS A 13 10.05 -6.33 4.54
C LYS A 13 8.96 -5.29 4.25
N ALA A 14 7.89 -5.31 5.03
CA ALA A 14 6.81 -4.34 4.93
C ALA A 14 7.29 -2.89 5.04
N ASP A 15 8.28 -2.58 5.89
CA ASP A 15 8.87 -1.24 5.98
C ASP A 15 9.52 -0.78 4.67
N GLU A 16 10.28 -1.66 4.00
CA GLU A 16 10.95 -1.33 2.74
C GLU A 16 9.93 -1.13 1.62
N VAL A 17 8.95 -2.04 1.51
CA VAL A 17 7.88 -1.94 0.52
C VAL A 17 6.99 -0.71 0.76
N ALA A 18 6.73 -0.34 2.02
CA ALA A 18 5.96 0.85 2.35
C ALA A 18 6.66 2.13 1.89
N ARG A 19 7.98 2.22 2.09
CA ARG A 19 8.78 3.38 1.64
C ARG A 19 8.84 3.49 0.13
N ASP A 20 8.97 2.35 -0.56
CA ASP A 20 8.93 2.32 -2.02
C ASP A 20 7.55 2.75 -2.55
N LEU A 21 6.47 2.32 -1.88
CA LEU A 21 5.11 2.75 -2.22
C LEU A 21 4.90 4.25 -1.98
N GLU A 22 5.36 4.77 -0.83
CA GLU A 22 5.31 6.21 -0.53
C GLU A 22 6.02 7.02 -1.63
N LEU A 23 7.19 6.56 -2.08
CA LEU A 23 7.93 7.21 -3.17
C LEU A 23 7.16 7.19 -4.50
N GLN A 24 6.51 6.07 -4.83
CA GLN A 24 5.68 5.99 -6.04
C GLN A 24 4.51 6.96 -6.00
N LEU A 25 3.84 7.08 -4.86
CA LEU A 25 2.72 8.01 -4.71
C LEU A 25 3.18 9.48 -4.75
N ASP A 26 4.32 9.79 -4.15
CA ASP A 26 4.92 11.14 -4.20
C ASP A 26 5.26 11.55 -5.64
N ILE A 27 5.86 10.64 -6.42
CA ILE A 27 6.14 10.86 -7.85
C ILE A 27 4.86 11.16 -8.64
N ASN A 28 3.77 10.47 -8.31
CA ASN A 28 2.45 10.66 -8.93
C ASN A 28 1.67 11.84 -8.31
N ARG A 29 2.25 12.58 -7.35
CA ARG A 29 1.62 13.70 -6.62
C ARG A 29 0.34 13.30 -5.89
N MET A 30 0.29 12.06 -5.42
CA MET A 30 -0.83 11.48 -4.67
C MET A 30 -0.55 11.58 -3.18
N SER A 31 -0.90 12.72 -2.57
CA SER A 31 -0.63 12.99 -1.16
C SER A 31 -1.77 12.59 -0.21
N ASP A 32 -2.96 12.32 -0.73
CA ASP A 32 -4.17 11.93 0.02
C ASP A 32 -4.24 10.43 0.34
N VAL A 33 -3.08 9.81 0.53
CA VAL A 33 -2.94 8.39 0.87
C VAL A 33 -2.06 8.26 2.10
N ARG A 34 -2.55 7.56 3.11
CA ARG A 34 -1.80 7.24 4.32
C ARG A 34 -1.34 5.79 4.27
N ILE A 35 -0.03 5.59 4.41
CA ILE A 35 0.61 4.26 4.43
C ILE A 35 1.13 3.98 5.83
N LEU A 36 0.89 2.76 6.33
CA LEU A 36 1.34 2.28 7.64
C LEU A 36 1.92 0.87 7.49
N SER A 37 3.18 0.69 7.86
CA SER A 37 3.83 -0.63 7.90
C SER A 37 3.66 -1.29 9.28
N VAL A 38 3.26 -2.56 9.31
CA VAL A 38 3.14 -3.38 10.52
C VAL A 38 4.17 -4.50 10.46
N ASN A 39 5.39 -4.19 10.91
CA ASN A 39 6.53 -5.10 10.83
C ASN A 39 6.34 -6.41 11.61
N ALA A 40 5.52 -6.41 12.66
CA ALA A 40 5.24 -7.62 13.45
C ALA A 40 4.51 -8.71 12.65
N GLN A 41 3.74 -8.31 11.63
CA GLN A 41 2.93 -9.21 10.79
C GLN A 41 3.36 -9.19 9.32
N ASN A 42 4.39 -8.40 8.97
CA ASN A 42 4.81 -8.12 7.60
C ASN A 42 3.66 -7.61 6.70
N GLU A 43 2.91 -6.64 7.21
CA GLU A 43 1.72 -6.10 6.53
C GLU A 43 1.88 -4.61 6.24
N ILE A 44 1.17 -4.14 5.21
CA ILE A 44 1.00 -2.72 4.92
C ILE A 44 -0.49 -2.37 4.93
N LEU A 45 -0.83 -1.32 5.66
CA LEU A 45 -2.14 -0.68 5.71
C LEU A 45 -2.10 0.59 4.86
N VAL A 46 -2.99 0.66 3.89
CA VAL A 46 -3.18 1.82 3.03
C VAL A 46 -4.58 2.38 3.30
N GLN A 47 -4.65 3.66 3.65
CA GLN A 47 -5.91 4.38 3.86
C GLN A 47 -6.00 5.55 2.88
N MET A 48 -7.09 5.61 2.13
CA MET A 48 -7.32 6.66 1.15
C MET A 48 -8.79 7.08 1.10
N GLU A 49 -9.05 8.27 0.56
CA GLU A 49 -10.41 8.73 0.30
C GLU A 49 -11.08 7.83 -0.76
N GLU A 50 -12.39 7.64 -0.62
CA GLU A 50 -13.12 6.70 -1.48
C GLU A 50 -13.22 7.17 -2.93
N GLU A 51 -13.14 8.49 -3.12
CA GLU A 51 -13.14 9.18 -4.41
C GLU A 51 -11.77 9.16 -5.10
N ASN A 52 -10.71 8.67 -4.43
CA ASN A 52 -9.35 8.61 -4.96
C ASN A 52 -9.08 7.29 -5.71
N GLU A 53 -9.88 7.02 -6.74
CA GLU A 53 -9.77 5.81 -7.56
C GLU A 53 -8.39 5.70 -8.24
N GLU A 54 -7.83 6.82 -8.71
CA GLU A 54 -6.52 6.85 -9.38
C GLU A 54 -5.38 6.35 -8.48
N ALA A 55 -5.37 6.75 -7.21
CA ALA A 55 -4.39 6.23 -6.26
C ALA A 55 -4.60 4.74 -5.99
N GLY A 56 -5.85 4.29 -5.90
CA GLY A 56 -6.18 2.88 -5.73
C GLY A 56 -5.62 2.01 -6.85
N ASP A 57 -5.78 2.42 -8.11
CA ASP A 57 -5.23 1.70 -9.27
C ASP A 57 -3.70 1.63 -9.24
N VAL A 58 -3.01 2.73 -8.93
CA VAL A 58 -1.54 2.75 -8.82
C VAL A 58 -1.06 1.81 -7.72
N ILE A 59 -1.72 1.85 -6.55
CA ILE A 59 -1.36 1.01 -5.41
C ILE A 59 -1.61 -0.46 -5.72
N ASP A 60 -2.73 -0.82 -6.37
CA ASP A 60 -3.01 -2.21 -6.71
C ASP A 60 -2.01 -2.78 -7.71
N VAL A 61 -1.69 -2.00 -8.76
CA VAL A 61 -0.67 -2.38 -9.76
C VAL A 61 0.69 -2.56 -9.09
N PHE A 62 1.09 -1.61 -8.22
CA PHE A 62 2.35 -1.71 -7.49
C PHE A 62 2.37 -2.94 -6.59
N MET A 63 1.37 -3.10 -5.72
CA MET A 63 1.34 -4.15 -4.69
C MET A 63 1.23 -5.55 -5.26
N LYS A 64 0.75 -5.73 -6.49
CA LYS A 64 0.61 -7.03 -7.15
C LYS A 64 1.89 -7.87 -7.14
N GLU A 65 3.05 -7.24 -7.24
CA GLU A 65 4.35 -7.92 -7.24
C GLU A 65 4.93 -8.12 -5.83
N TYR A 66 4.40 -7.42 -4.83
CA TYR A 66 4.94 -7.41 -3.45
C TYR A 66 4.06 -8.15 -2.44
N LYS A 67 2.75 -8.29 -2.72
CA LYS A 67 1.76 -8.93 -1.85
C LYS A 67 1.67 -10.45 -2.06
N THR A 68 1.36 -11.15 -0.98
CA THR A 68 0.91 -12.55 -0.97
C THR A 68 -0.61 -12.62 -0.87
N ALA A 69 -1.22 -11.67 -0.17
CA ALA A 69 -2.67 -11.57 -0.02
C ALA A 69 -3.10 -10.10 0.16
N GLU A 70 -4.36 -9.82 -0.15
CA GLU A 70 -5.00 -8.54 0.10
C GLU A 70 -6.33 -8.72 0.83
N ILE A 71 -6.67 -7.75 1.66
CA ILE A 71 -7.92 -7.65 2.41
C ILE A 71 -8.43 -6.22 2.21
N ILE A 72 -9.64 -6.08 1.66
CA ILE A 72 -10.27 -4.77 1.36
C ILE A 72 -11.46 -4.60 2.29
N GLU A 73 -11.51 -3.47 3.00
CA GLU A 73 -12.56 -3.10 3.97
C GLU A 73 -13.15 -1.71 3.73
#